data_AF-A0A2T6BKI3-F1
#
_entry.id   AF-A0A2T6BKI3-F1
#
_cell.length_a   1.000
_cell.length_b   1.000
_cell.length_c   1.000
_cell.angle_alpha   90.00
_cell.angle_beta   90.00
_cell.angle_gamma   90.00
#
_symmetry.space_group_name_H-M   'P 1'
#
loop_
_entity.id
_entity.type
_entity.pdbx_description
1 polymer ?
#
loop_
_entity_poly.entity_id
_entity_poly.type
_entity_poly.pdbx_seq_one_letter_code
_entity_poly.pdbx_strand_id
1 'polypeptide(L)'
;MTLRPLHFASLALLTLLLLAGAAYYRSQTLKLTETEIIETYAARYLDTHPQADMTHCRARPGQGATRMVVICGPEPFDAARHYEYHVGPLGGLIEENGPGDWATKQPVAPRDAA
;
A
#
# COMPACT_ATOMS: atom_id res chain seq x y z
N MET A 1 -23.10 15.27 -45.75
CA MET A 1 -23.02 13.97 -45.05
C MET A 1 -21.59 13.71 -44.57
N THR A 2 -21.07 14.47 -43.59
CA THR A 2 -19.66 14.37 -43.15
C THR A 2 -19.44 14.42 -41.64
N LEU A 3 -20.51 14.53 -40.82
CA LEU A 3 -20.40 14.56 -39.36
C LEU A 3 -20.01 13.20 -38.73
N ARG A 4 -20.47 12.09 -39.33
CA ARG A 4 -20.18 10.72 -38.86
C ARG A 4 -18.68 10.39 -38.68
N PRO A 5 -17.79 10.61 -39.69
CA PRO A 5 -16.37 10.27 -39.55
C PRO A 5 -15.64 11.12 -38.49
N LEU A 6 -16.05 12.37 -38.28
CA LEU A 6 -15.49 13.22 -37.22
C LEU A 6 -15.80 12.66 -35.83
N HIS A 7 -17.02 12.16 -35.60
CA HIS A 7 -17.36 11.55 -34.32
C HIS A 7 -16.55 10.27 -34.04
N PHE A 8 -16.32 9.44 -35.06
CA PHE A 8 -15.48 8.24 -34.90
C PHE A 8 -14.00 8.58 -34.66
N ALA A 9 -13.48 9.61 -35.33
CA ALA A 9 -12.12 10.09 -35.09
C ALA A 9 -11.94 10.62 -33.66
N SER A 10 -12.90 11.41 -33.16
CA SER A 10 -12.88 11.90 -31.78
C SER A 10 -13.01 10.78 -30.75
N LEU A 11 -13.88 9.80 -31.00
CA LEU A 11 -14.03 8.63 -30.14
C LEU A 11 -12.74 7.80 -30.10
N ALA A 12 -12.13 7.54 -31.25
CA ALA A 12 -10.87 6.79 -31.34
C ALA A 12 -9.72 7.52 -30.63
N LEU A 13 -9.66 8.84 -30.73
CA LEU A 13 -8.67 9.64 -30.03
C LEU A 13 -8.88 9.58 -28.50
N LEU A 14 -10.13 9.69 -28.04
CA LEU A 14 -10.49 9.55 -26.63
C LEU A 14 -10.11 8.19 -26.06
N THR A 15 -10.39 7.09 -26.78
CA THR A 15 -9.99 5.75 -26.33
C THR A 15 -8.48 5.59 -26.29
N LEU A 16 -7.74 6.12 -27.27
CA LEU A 16 -6.27 6.09 -27.25
C LEU A 16 -5.69 6.86 -26.06
N LEU A 17 -6.25 8.03 -25.74
CA LEU A 17 -5.83 8.82 -24.58
C LEU A 17 -6.11 8.09 -23.26
N LEU A 18 -7.27 7.44 -23.13
CA LEU A 18 -7.61 6.63 -21.96
C LEU A 18 -6.66 5.43 -21.79
N LEU A 19 -6.35 4.74 -22.88
CA LEU A 19 -5.39 3.61 -22.87
C LEU A 19 -3.98 4.07 -22.50
N ALA A 20 -3.52 5.19 -23.06
CA ALA A 20 -2.23 5.77 -22.73
C ALA A 20 -2.15 6.20 -21.26
N GLY A 21 -3.21 6.83 -20.74
CA GLY A 21 -3.31 7.21 -19.32
C GLY A 21 -3.27 6.00 -18.39
N ALA A 22 -4.01 4.94 -18.71
CA ALA A 22 -4.00 3.69 -17.95
C ALA A 22 -2.63 2.99 -17.97
N ALA A 23 -1.98 2.95 -19.14
CA ALA A 23 -0.64 2.38 -19.28
C ALA A 23 0.42 3.17 -18.50
N TYR A 24 0.35 4.51 -18.55
CA TYR A 24 1.23 5.38 -17.79
C TYR A 24 1.04 5.18 -16.28
N TYR A 25 -0.20 5.20 -15.80
CA TYR A 25 -0.53 4.94 -14.39
C TYR A 25 -0.03 3.56 -13.93
N ARG A 26 -0.20 2.54 -14.78
CA ARG A 26 0.31 1.20 -14.52
C ARG A 26 1.85 1.17 -14.46
N SER A 27 2.53 1.92 -15.31
CA SER A 27 4.00 2.00 -15.30
C SER A 27 4.55 2.69 -14.05
N GLN A 28 3.85 3.70 -13.53
CA GLN A 28 4.25 4.38 -12.29
C GLN A 28 3.99 3.49 -11.07
N THR A 29 2.88 2.75 -11.05
CA THR A 29 2.59 1.79 -9.97
C THR A 29 3.49 0.55 -10.00
N LEU A 30 3.98 0.14 -11.18
CA LEU A 30 5.01 -0.90 -11.31
C LEU A 30 6.41 -0.45 -10.83
N LYS A 31 6.64 0.86 -10.73
CA LYS A 31 7.91 1.44 -10.25
C LYS A 31 7.95 1.66 -8.75
N LEU A 32 6.83 1.52 -8.04
CA LEU A 32 6.84 1.65 -6.58
C LEU A 32 7.77 0.57 -6.02
N THR A 33 8.90 1.04 -5.52
CA THR A 33 9.91 0.18 -4.90
C THR A 33 9.41 -0.27 -3.55
N GLU A 34 9.94 -1.39 -3.05
CA GLU A 34 9.58 -1.87 -1.70
C GLU A 34 9.90 -0.80 -0.65
N THR A 35 11.01 -0.09 -0.82
CA THR A 35 11.40 1.05 0.00
C THR A 35 10.35 2.14 0.04
N GLU A 36 9.83 2.56 -1.12
CA GLU A 36 8.84 3.64 -1.22
C GLU A 36 7.50 3.25 -0.57
N ILE A 37 7.11 1.97 -0.67
CA ILE A 37 5.97 1.42 0.07
C ILE A 37 6.21 1.56 1.57
N ILE A 38 7.37 1.09 2.06
CA ILE A 38 7.71 1.13 3.49
C ILE A 38 7.70 2.57 4.01
N GLU A 39 8.36 3.48 3.31
CA GLU A 39 8.43 4.90 3.67
C GLU A 39 7.05 5.54 3.74
N THR A 40 6.17 5.23 2.78
CA THR A 40 4.79 5.75 2.76
C THR A 40 4.01 5.32 4.00
N TYR A 41 4.03 4.04 4.34
CA TYR A 41 3.28 3.53 5.50
C TYR A 41 3.96 3.86 6.84
N ALA A 42 5.29 3.96 6.87
CA ALA A 42 6.01 4.45 8.04
C ALA A 42 5.70 5.92 8.32
N ALA A 43 5.69 6.78 7.31
CA ALA A 43 5.29 8.17 7.45
C ALA A 43 3.85 8.30 8.00
N ARG A 44 2.94 7.43 7.54
CA ARG A 44 1.57 7.36 8.06
C ARG A 44 1.51 6.99 9.54
N TYR A 45 2.33 6.04 9.98
CA TYR A 45 2.43 5.68 11.40
C TYR A 45 2.97 6.84 12.23
N LEU A 46 4.06 7.49 11.77
CA LEU A 46 4.69 8.61 12.45
C LEU A 46 3.80 9.85 12.57
N ASP A 47 2.88 10.08 11.64
CA ASP A 47 1.89 11.16 11.71
C ASP A 47 0.99 11.03 12.95
N THR A 48 0.68 9.79 13.33
CA THR A 48 -0.15 9.49 14.52
C THR A 48 0.69 9.17 15.76
N HIS A 49 1.98 8.87 15.59
CA HIS A 49 2.93 8.51 16.64
C HIS A 49 4.22 9.34 16.52
N PRO A 50 4.17 10.66 16.78
CA PRO A 50 5.30 11.56 16.53
C PRO A 50 6.54 11.28 17.40
N GLN A 51 6.40 10.48 18.46
CA GLN A 51 7.50 10.04 19.31
C GLN A 51 8.13 8.71 18.86
N ALA A 52 7.58 8.06 17.82
CA ALA A 52 8.14 6.84 17.28
C ALA A 52 9.28 7.14 16.29
N ASP A 53 10.14 6.14 16.07
CA ASP A 53 11.24 6.20 15.12
C ASP A 53 10.88 5.41 13.85
N MET A 54 11.43 5.80 12.70
CA MET A 54 11.40 5.02 11.46
C MET A 54 11.91 3.58 11.68
N THR A 55 12.85 3.37 12.60
CA THR A 55 13.37 2.03 12.92
C THR A 55 12.33 1.11 13.56
N HIS A 56 11.20 1.64 14.04
CA HIS A 56 10.08 0.81 14.51
C HIS A 56 9.25 0.21 13.38
N CYS A 57 9.48 0.61 12.13
CA CYS A 57 8.79 0.08 10.96
C CYS A 57 9.65 -0.92 10.20
N ARG A 58 9.07 -2.09 9.91
CA ARG A 58 9.72 -3.20 9.18
C ARG A 58 8.75 -3.82 8.19
N ALA A 59 9.25 -4.24 7.04
CA ALA A 59 8.45 -4.95 6.04
C ALA A 59 8.61 -6.46 6.15
N ARG A 60 7.53 -7.18 5.88
CA ARG A 60 7.53 -8.62 5.66
C ARG A 60 6.80 -8.95 4.36
N PRO A 61 7.23 -9.99 3.62
CA PRO A 61 6.45 -10.51 2.51
C PRO A 61 5.04 -10.91 2.96
N GLY A 62 4.03 -10.49 2.20
CA GLY A 62 2.64 -10.87 2.44
C GLY A 62 2.33 -12.26 1.90
N GLN A 63 1.08 -12.69 2.11
CA GLN A 63 0.55 -13.94 1.57
C GLN A 63 -0.76 -13.67 0.81
N GLY A 64 -1.06 -14.49 -0.20
CA GLY A 64 -2.29 -14.40 -0.99
C GLY A 64 -2.40 -13.08 -1.76
N ALA A 65 -3.44 -12.29 -1.47
CA ALA A 65 -3.68 -10.99 -2.10
C ALA A 65 -2.74 -9.88 -1.58
N THR A 66 -2.06 -10.11 -0.47
CA THR A 66 -1.12 -9.16 0.13
C THR A 66 0.28 -9.40 -0.43
N ARG A 67 0.88 -8.37 -1.02
CA ARG A 67 2.27 -8.39 -1.48
C ARG A 67 3.23 -8.22 -0.31
N MET A 68 2.93 -7.31 0.61
CA MET A 68 3.80 -6.92 1.71
C MET A 68 2.97 -6.50 2.91
N VAL A 69 3.47 -6.74 4.11
CA VAL A 69 2.92 -6.18 5.35
C VAL A 69 3.96 -5.24 5.93
N VAL A 70 3.62 -3.97 6.09
CA VAL A 70 4.45 -2.99 6.80
C VAL A 70 4.01 -2.98 8.26
N ILE A 71 4.91 -3.39 9.13
CA ILE A 71 4.69 -3.58 10.56
C ILE A 71 5.37 -2.43 11.28
N CYS A 72 4.62 -1.59 11.97
CA CYS A 72 5.14 -0.47 12.73
C CYS A 72 4.79 -0.61 14.21
N GLY A 73 5.79 -0.54 15.07
CA GLY A 73 5.61 -0.63 16.52
C GLY A 73 6.92 -0.95 17.23
N PRO A 74 7.01 -0.67 18.53
CA PRO A 74 8.19 -0.96 19.32
C PRO A 74 8.47 -2.46 19.41
N GLU A 75 9.74 -2.82 19.58
CA GLU A 75 10.17 -4.15 20.03
C GLU A 75 10.54 -4.08 21.53
N PRO A 76 10.03 -4.99 22.38
CA PRO A 76 9.18 -6.12 22.04
C PRO A 76 7.72 -5.75 21.76
N PHE A 77 6.96 -6.64 21.11
CA PHE A 77 5.57 -6.41 20.69
C PHE A 77 4.69 -5.75 21.78
N ASP A 78 4.13 -4.60 21.43
CA ASP A 78 3.17 -3.85 22.24
C ASP A 78 1.87 -3.65 21.45
N ALA A 79 0.82 -4.37 21.83
CA ALA A 79 -0.48 -4.33 21.18
C ALA A 79 -1.06 -2.90 21.08
N ALA A 80 -0.76 -2.01 22.03
CA ALA A 80 -1.29 -0.65 22.02
C ALA A 80 -0.60 0.27 21.00
N ARG A 81 0.58 -0.13 20.50
CA ARG A 81 1.42 0.68 19.60
C ARG A 81 1.86 -0.07 18.34
N HIS A 82 1.34 -1.28 18.14
CA HIS A 82 1.63 -2.13 16.99
C HIS A 82 0.53 -1.96 15.93
N TYR A 83 0.96 -1.70 14.71
CA TYR A 83 0.14 -1.53 13.53
C TYR A 83 0.69 -2.37 12.39
N GLU A 84 -0.20 -3.00 11.63
CA GLU A 84 0.14 -3.77 10.44
C GLU A 84 -0.66 -3.24 9.25
N TYR A 85 0.05 -2.75 8.24
CA TYR A 85 -0.51 -2.29 6.98
C TYR A 85 -0.31 -3.37 5.92
N HIS A 86 -1.39 -4.04 5.53
CA HIS A 86 -1.38 -5.07 4.50
C HIS A 86 -1.49 -4.40 3.13
N VAL A 87 -0.43 -4.50 2.36
CA VAL A 87 -0.24 -3.80 1.09
C VAL A 87 -0.41 -4.75 -0.09
N GLY A 88 -1.24 -4.37 -1.05
CA GLY A 88 -1.49 -5.14 -2.27
C GLY A 88 -0.39 -5.03 -3.32
N PRO A 89 -0.54 -5.74 -4.46
CA PRO A 89 0.50 -5.83 -5.49
C PRO A 89 0.98 -4.48 -6.05
N LEU A 90 0.08 -3.49 -6.08
CA LEU A 90 0.31 -2.15 -6.61
C LEU A 90 0.66 -1.10 -5.54
N GLY A 91 0.96 -1.52 -4.29
CA GLY A 91 1.33 -0.60 -3.21
C GLY A 91 0.15 0.01 -2.43
N GLY A 92 -1.10 -0.28 -2.81
CA GLY A 92 -2.29 0.19 -2.11
C GLY A 92 -2.63 -0.61 -0.86
N LEU A 93 -3.24 0.03 0.14
CA LEU A 93 -3.67 -0.59 1.38
C LEU A 93 -4.87 -1.51 1.11
N ILE A 94 -4.77 -2.76 1.55
CA ILE A 94 -5.85 -3.75 1.54
C ILE A 94 -6.54 -3.76 2.91
N GLU A 95 -5.74 -3.83 3.96
CA GLU A 95 -6.22 -3.97 5.34
C GLU A 95 -5.24 -3.28 6.30
N GLU A 96 -5.78 -2.64 7.33
CA GLU A 96 -5.03 -2.08 8.43
C GLU A 96 -5.46 -2.79 9.71
N ASN A 97 -4.50 -3.31 10.47
CA ASN A 97 -4.71 -3.89 11.78
C ASN A 97 -4.01 -3.02 12.82
N GLY A 98 -4.73 -2.65 13.87
CA GLY A 98 -4.19 -1.84 14.96
C GLY A 98 -4.65 -2.33 16.34
N PRO A 99 -4.48 -1.49 17.38
CA PRO A 99 -4.74 -1.85 18.77
C PRO A 99 -6.10 -2.49 19.06
N GLY A 100 -7.14 -2.08 18.33
CA GLY A 100 -8.49 -2.63 18.47
C GLY A 100 -8.68 -4.03 17.87
N ASP A 101 -7.80 -4.45 16.98
CA ASP A 101 -7.93 -5.70 16.23
C ASP A 101 -7.26 -6.90 16.93
N TRP A 102 -6.28 -6.65 17.81
CA TRP A 102 -5.49 -7.72 18.44
C TRP A 102 -6.27 -8.61 19.41
N ALA A 103 -7.50 -8.23 19.75
CA ALA A 103 -8.41 -9.10 20.50
C ALA A 103 -8.93 -10.28 19.67
N THR A 104 -8.94 -10.16 18.34
CA THR A 104 -9.53 -11.15 17.41
C THR A 104 -8.61 -11.55 16.27
N LYS A 105 -7.57 -10.75 15.98
CA LYS A 105 -6.57 -11.01 14.95
C LYS A 105 -5.23 -11.38 15.57
N GLN A 106 -4.50 -12.24 14.87
CA GLN A 106 -3.13 -12.61 15.22
C GLN A 106 -2.16 -11.75 14.40
N PRO A 107 -1.19 -11.04 15.03
CA PRO A 107 -0.21 -10.24 14.31
C PRO A 107 0.68 -11.12 13.44
N VAL A 108 1.06 -10.60 12.27
CA VAL A 108 1.95 -11.27 11.30
C VAL A 108 3.35 -11.47 11.87
N ALA A 109 3.82 -10.55 12.71
CA ALA A 109 4.99 -10.78 13.55
C ALA A 109 4.54 -11.41 14.88
N PRO A 110 4.95 -12.65 15.21
CA PRO A 110 4.83 -13.13 16.57
C PRO A 110 5.70 -12.26 17.48
N ARG A 111 5.23 -12.04 18.73
CA ARG A 111 6.07 -11.75 19.90
C ARG A 111 7.45 -12.32 19.68
N ASP A 112 8.46 -11.48 19.78
CA ASP A 112 9.88 -11.79 19.59
C ASP A 112 10.22 -13.14 20.21
N ALA A 113 10.23 -14.18 19.39
CA ALA A 113 10.93 -15.40 19.68
C ALA A 113 12.36 -15.13 19.23
N ALA A 114 13.22 -14.95 20.24
CA ALA A 114 14.65 -15.11 20.12
C ALA A 114 15.02 -16.42 19.40
#